data_AF-A0A514XLC0-F1
#
_entry.id   AF-A0A514XLC0-F1
#
_cell.length_a   1.000
_cell.length_b   1.000
_cell.length_c   1.000
_cell.angle_alpha   90.00
_cell.angle_beta   90.00
_cell.angle_gamma   90.00
#
_symmetry.space_group_name_H-M   'P 1'
#
loop_
_entity.id
_entity.type
_entity.pdbx_description
1 polymer ?
#
loop_
_entity_poly.entity_id
_entity_poly.type
_entity_poly.pdbx_seq_one_letter_code
_entity_poly.pdbx_strand_id
1 'polypeptide(L)'
;MKSFKLVIINALTLLVGLGIMTGSFSSKSAKAAKLESVPSIQVNKLGNYKGQYLTVLYAVGSRPFISTDASQLNISQVKESRTVYITGDTVTLPQVQVEKEGFRPSYNIVVFVVSPQQNYSWVNADGSSPQGMPATSNRLSNKFNAVNKSDVDSFVASKGEQAVMPVNL
;
A
#
# COMPACT_ATOMS: atom_id res chain seq x y z
N MET A 1 -54.47 -36.20 -28.80
CA MET A 1 -54.20 -36.97 -30.04
C MET A 1 -53.57 -35.98 -31.03
N LYS A 2 -52.37 -36.06 -31.60
CA LYS A 2 -51.36 -37.10 -31.95
C LYS A 2 -49.98 -36.39 -31.83
N SER A 3 -48.91 -36.87 -31.19
CA SER A 3 -47.88 -37.85 -31.62
C SER A 3 -47.40 -37.67 -33.08
N PHE A 4 -46.14 -37.70 -33.53
CA PHE A 4 -44.87 -38.39 -33.22
C PHE A 4 -43.72 -37.52 -33.81
N LYS A 5 -42.51 -37.41 -33.21
CA LYS A 5 -41.22 -38.09 -33.56
C LYS A 5 -40.87 -38.10 -35.07
N LEU A 6 -39.64 -37.92 -35.57
CA LEU A 6 -38.33 -38.58 -35.33
C LEU A 6 -37.37 -37.91 -36.39
N VAL A 7 -36.16 -37.39 -36.10
CA VAL A 7 -34.82 -38.05 -36.07
C VAL A 7 -33.96 -37.97 -37.35
N ILE A 8 -32.80 -37.28 -37.22
CA ILE A 8 -31.37 -37.61 -37.56
C ILE A 8 -31.04 -37.93 -39.07
N ILE A 9 -29.93 -37.56 -39.77
CA ILE A 9 -28.46 -37.82 -39.62
C ILE A 9 -27.62 -37.08 -40.70
N ASN A 10 -26.41 -36.64 -40.29
CA ASN A 10 -25.10 -36.43 -40.96
C ASN A 10 -24.94 -36.36 -42.49
N ALA A 11 -24.06 -35.44 -42.93
CA ALA A 11 -22.71 -35.74 -43.47
C ALA A 11 -21.92 -34.41 -43.64
N LEU A 12 -20.79 -34.21 -42.94
CA LEU A 12 -19.42 -34.60 -43.29
C LEU A 12 -18.70 -33.62 -44.26
N THR A 13 -17.78 -32.84 -43.67
CA THR A 13 -16.52 -32.23 -44.17
C THR A 13 -16.47 -31.28 -45.38
N LEU A 14 -15.84 -30.12 -45.15
CA LEU A 14 -14.62 -29.76 -45.89
C LEU A 14 -13.66 -28.94 -45.00
N LEU A 15 -12.42 -29.41 -44.91
CA LEU A 15 -11.33 -28.85 -44.11
C LEU A 15 -10.24 -28.45 -45.09
N VAL A 16 -10.08 -27.16 -45.42
CA VAL A 16 -8.87 -26.63 -46.07
C VAL A 16 -8.58 -25.21 -45.59
N GLY A 17 -7.63 -25.13 -44.66
CA GLY A 17 -6.59 -24.11 -44.46
C GLY A 17 -6.86 -22.62 -44.71
N LEU A 18 -6.73 -21.83 -43.65
CA LEU A 18 -5.90 -20.62 -43.69
C LEU A 18 -5.32 -20.28 -42.30
N GLY A 19 -4.01 -20.51 -42.15
CA GLY A 19 -3.11 -19.73 -41.29
C GLY A 19 -3.39 -19.67 -39.79
N ILE A 20 -3.07 -20.74 -39.05
CA ILE A 20 -2.76 -20.61 -37.62
C ILE A 20 -1.38 -19.93 -37.53
N MET A 21 -1.34 -18.60 -37.45
CA MET A 21 -0.16 -17.93 -36.92
C MET A 21 -0.12 -18.25 -35.43
N THR A 22 0.63 -19.31 -35.10
CA THR A 22 1.09 -19.61 -33.74
C THR A 22 2.08 -18.55 -33.31
N GLY A 23 1.57 -17.35 -33.06
CA GLY A 23 2.26 -16.36 -32.25
C GLY A 23 2.45 -16.98 -30.88
N SER A 24 3.67 -17.45 -30.61
CA SER A 24 4.10 -17.80 -29.27
C SER A 24 3.85 -16.57 -28.40
N PHE A 25 2.73 -16.57 -27.68
CA PHE A 25 2.56 -15.69 -26.54
C PHE A 25 3.66 -16.09 -25.58
N SER A 26 4.79 -15.39 -25.67
CA SER A 26 5.77 -15.31 -24.62
C SER A 26 5.03 -14.67 -23.45
N SER A 27 4.36 -15.52 -22.65
CA SER A 27 3.99 -15.17 -21.30
C SER A 27 5.32 -14.97 -20.58
N LYS A 28 5.85 -13.74 -20.66
CA LYS A 28 6.78 -13.23 -19.66
C LYS A 28 6.07 -13.48 -18.34
N SER A 29 6.46 -14.55 -17.67
CA SER A 29 6.09 -14.86 -16.30
C SER A 29 6.25 -13.55 -15.53
N ALA A 30 5.12 -12.92 -15.19
CA ALA A 30 5.13 -11.74 -14.36
C ALA A 30 5.84 -12.16 -13.09
N LYS A 31 7.05 -11.62 -12.89
CA LYS A 31 7.88 -11.93 -11.73
C LYS A 31 6.99 -11.76 -10.50
N ALA A 32 6.73 -12.85 -9.79
CA ALA A 32 5.84 -12.83 -8.63
C ALA A 32 6.22 -11.65 -7.74
N ALA A 33 5.27 -10.75 -7.51
CA ALA A 33 5.47 -9.58 -6.67
C ALA A 33 5.96 -10.08 -5.31
N LYS A 34 7.17 -9.67 -4.91
CA LYS A 34 7.69 -10.06 -3.61
C LYS A 34 6.93 -9.22 -2.58
N LEU A 35 6.32 -9.86 -1.59
CA LEU A 35 5.70 -9.14 -0.49
C LEU A 35 6.72 -8.97 0.63
N GLU A 36 6.76 -7.79 1.22
CA GLU A 36 7.59 -7.50 2.38
C GLU A 36 6.71 -7.21 3.59
N SER A 37 6.96 -7.92 4.68
CA SER A 37 6.18 -7.78 5.90
C SER A 37 6.67 -6.60 6.73
N VAL A 38 5.73 -5.80 7.23
CA VAL A 38 5.96 -4.77 8.24
C VAL A 38 5.28 -5.22 9.53
N PRO A 39 6.00 -5.26 10.68
CA PRO A 39 5.44 -5.73 11.94
C PRO A 39 4.23 -4.90 12.38
N SER A 40 3.47 -5.40 13.34
CA SER A 40 2.41 -4.61 13.97
C SER A 40 3.01 -3.38 14.65
N ILE A 41 2.35 -2.23 14.56
CA ILE A 41 2.83 -0.96 15.11
C ILE A 41 1.84 -0.47 16.16
N GLN A 42 2.30 -0.19 17.37
CA GLN A 42 1.52 0.51 18.39
C GLN A 42 1.96 1.96 18.46
N VAL A 43 1.05 2.85 18.12
CA VAL A 43 1.25 4.29 18.17
C VAL A 43 0.74 4.83 19.49
N ASN A 44 1.60 5.50 20.24
CA ASN A 44 1.37 5.97 21.61
C ASN A 44 1.27 7.50 21.69
N LYS A 45 0.86 8.01 22.86
CA LYS A 45 0.70 9.44 23.19
C LYS A 45 -0.36 10.15 22.34
N LEU A 46 -1.43 9.42 22.02
CA LEU A 46 -2.53 9.92 21.18
C LEU A 46 -3.62 10.66 21.96
N GLY A 47 -3.49 10.81 23.28
CA GLY A 47 -4.56 11.33 24.15
C GLY A 47 -5.08 12.72 23.75
N ASN A 48 -4.20 13.60 23.27
CA ASN A 48 -4.55 14.95 22.80
C ASN A 48 -5.19 14.97 21.40
N TYR A 49 -5.24 13.83 20.72
CA TYR A 49 -5.74 13.70 19.35
C TYR A 49 -7.00 12.82 19.27
N LYS A 50 -7.64 12.53 20.41
CA LYS A 50 -8.93 11.84 20.44
C LYS A 50 -9.96 12.58 19.58
N GLY A 51 -10.74 11.83 18.82
CA GLY A 51 -11.71 12.39 17.89
C GLY A 51 -11.14 12.73 16.51
N GLN A 52 -9.86 12.48 16.28
CA GLN A 52 -9.19 12.71 15.00
C GLN A 52 -8.83 11.38 14.33
N TYR A 53 -8.18 11.45 13.18
CA TYR A 53 -7.78 10.29 12.38
C TYR A 53 -6.27 10.20 12.28
N LEU A 54 -5.73 9.01 12.53
CA LEU A 54 -4.34 8.66 12.27
C LEU A 54 -4.26 7.96 10.91
N THR A 55 -3.57 8.58 9.96
CA THR A 55 -3.22 7.99 8.68
C THR A 55 -1.77 7.56 8.70
N VAL A 56 -1.51 6.29 8.40
CA VAL A 56 -0.16 5.73 8.28
C VAL A 56 0.13 5.40 6.83
N LEU A 57 1.21 5.96 6.31
CA LEU A 57 1.67 5.80 4.94
C LEU A 57 2.94 4.96 4.93
N TYR A 58 2.92 3.83 4.23
CA TYR A 58 4.12 3.05 3.92
C TYR A 58 4.60 3.51 2.55
N ALA A 59 5.74 4.19 2.51
CA ALA A 59 6.10 4.98 1.35
C ALA A 59 7.57 4.88 0.97
N VAL A 60 7.83 5.25 -0.28
CA VAL A 60 9.17 5.53 -0.80
C VAL A 60 9.32 7.04 -0.85
N GLY A 61 10.32 7.56 -0.13
CA GLY A 61 10.59 8.99 -0.08
C GLY A 61 12.01 9.31 0.38
N SER A 62 12.30 10.59 0.55
CA SER A 62 13.58 11.07 1.07
C SER A 62 13.35 12.15 2.13
N ARG A 63 14.27 12.18 3.10
CA ARG A 63 14.36 13.30 4.04
C ARG A 63 15.09 14.46 3.36
N PRO A 64 14.65 15.70 3.54
CA PRO A 64 15.42 16.87 3.12
C PRO A 64 16.76 16.92 3.86
N PHE A 65 17.83 17.35 3.18
CA PHE A 65 19.19 17.33 3.72
C PHE A 65 19.38 18.13 5.01
N ILE A 66 18.59 19.20 5.20
CA ILE A 66 18.76 20.18 6.28
C ILE A 66 17.63 20.15 7.32
N SER A 67 16.68 19.22 7.20
CA SER A 67 15.51 19.21 8.09
C SER A 67 15.18 17.81 8.59
N THR A 68 14.89 17.76 9.89
CA THR A 68 14.41 16.56 10.58
C THR A 68 12.88 16.52 10.67
N ASP A 69 12.19 17.56 10.20
CA ASP A 69 10.74 17.63 10.26
C ASP A 69 10.11 16.62 9.30
N ALA A 70 9.25 15.76 9.85
CA ALA A 70 8.51 14.77 9.09
C ALA A 70 7.53 15.43 8.11
N SER A 71 7.07 16.66 8.34
CA SER A 71 6.19 17.39 7.41
C SER A 71 6.87 17.75 6.08
N GLN A 72 8.21 17.77 6.06
CA GLN A 72 9.01 18.18 4.90
C GLN A 72 9.55 16.98 4.09
N LEU A 73 9.09 15.77 4.38
CA LEU A 73 9.45 14.58 3.61
C LEU A 73 9.02 14.73 2.16
N ASN A 74 9.92 14.39 1.25
CA ASN A 74 9.57 14.26 -0.15
C ASN A 74 9.18 12.82 -0.44
N ILE A 75 7.89 12.56 -0.63
CA ILE A 75 7.36 11.23 -0.91
C ILE A 75 7.15 11.08 -2.41
N SER A 76 7.83 10.09 -3.02
CA SER A 76 7.66 9.80 -4.45
C SER A 76 6.49 8.84 -4.69
N GLN A 77 6.31 7.85 -3.83
CA GLN A 77 5.26 6.84 -3.96
C GLN A 77 4.75 6.37 -2.59
N VAL A 78 3.43 6.35 -2.43
CA VAL A 78 2.73 5.65 -1.34
C VAL A 78 2.38 4.26 -1.83
N LYS A 79 2.83 3.24 -1.10
CA LYS A 79 2.68 1.83 -1.47
C LYS A 79 1.51 1.16 -0.76
N GLU A 80 1.22 1.63 0.45
CA GLU A 80 0.08 1.22 1.25
C GLU A 80 -0.29 2.36 2.19
N SER A 81 -1.57 2.50 2.51
CA SER A 81 -2.03 3.48 3.49
C SER A 81 -3.15 2.92 4.36
N ARG A 82 -3.14 3.26 5.65
CA ARG A 82 -4.21 2.88 6.58
C ARG A 82 -4.63 4.07 7.40
N THR A 83 -5.93 4.35 7.45
CA THR A 83 -6.50 5.38 8.31
C THR A 83 -7.35 4.73 9.40
N VAL A 84 -7.14 5.17 10.63
CA VAL A 84 -7.87 4.71 11.81
C VAL A 84 -8.32 5.89 12.66
N TYR A 85 -9.50 5.78 13.27
CA TYR A 85 -10.02 6.80 14.16
C TYR A 85 -9.40 6.67 15.56
N ILE A 86 -8.98 7.79 16.14
CA ILE A 86 -8.30 7.82 17.43
C ILE A 86 -9.35 7.90 18.55
N THR A 87 -9.48 6.80 19.29
CA THR A 87 -10.41 6.69 20.43
C THR A 87 -9.71 6.76 21.79
N GLY A 88 -8.41 6.48 21.83
CA GLY A 88 -7.63 6.30 23.06
C GLY A 88 -6.26 6.97 23.02
N ASP A 89 -5.44 6.70 24.03
CA ASP A 89 -4.05 7.19 24.11
C ASP A 89 -3.09 6.36 23.25
N THR A 90 -3.55 5.20 22.80
CA THR A 90 -2.80 4.27 21.96
C THR A 90 -3.66 3.73 20.84
N VAL A 91 -3.06 3.46 19.68
CA VAL A 91 -3.69 2.80 18.54
C VAL A 91 -2.75 1.72 18.01
N THR A 92 -3.25 0.48 17.89
CA THR A 92 -2.49 -0.62 17.32
C THR A 92 -2.90 -0.84 15.86
N LEU A 93 -1.92 -0.77 14.97
CA LEU A 93 -2.04 -1.09 13.55
C LEU A 93 -1.55 -2.54 13.37
N PRO A 94 -2.37 -3.42 12.77
CA PRO A 94 -1.95 -4.80 12.56
C PRO A 94 -0.84 -4.86 11.51
N GLN A 95 -0.10 -5.97 11.52
CA GLN A 95 0.89 -6.31 10.50
C GLN A 95 0.36 -6.05 9.09
N VAL A 96 1.24 -5.58 8.20
CA VAL A 96 0.90 -5.32 6.80
C VAL A 96 1.95 -5.90 5.87
N GLN A 97 1.53 -6.26 4.67
CA GLN A 97 2.43 -6.69 3.61
C GLN A 97 2.46 -5.60 2.55
N VAL A 98 3.66 -5.14 2.20
CA VAL A 98 3.87 -4.08 1.21
C VAL A 98 4.52 -4.69 -0.03
N GLU A 99 3.98 -4.37 -1.20
CA GLU A 99 4.44 -4.93 -2.46
C GLU A 99 5.83 -4.40 -2.85
N LYS A 100 6.71 -5.32 -3.28
CA LYS A 100 8.05 -5.03 -3.79
C LYS A 100 8.14 -5.33 -5.28
N GLU A 101 8.30 -4.26 -6.05
CA GLU A 101 8.44 -4.31 -7.50
C GLU A 101 9.92 -4.41 -7.92
N GLY A 102 10.36 -5.63 -8.25
CA GLY A 102 11.71 -5.86 -8.78
C GLY A 102 12.81 -5.46 -7.79
N PHE A 103 13.62 -4.45 -8.17
CA PHE A 103 14.71 -3.92 -7.34
C PHE A 103 14.34 -2.65 -6.58
N ARG A 104 13.11 -2.12 -6.79
CA ARG A 104 12.65 -0.95 -6.04
C ARG A 104 12.37 -1.36 -4.59
N PRO A 105 12.64 -0.48 -3.60
CA PRO A 105 12.25 -0.75 -2.22
C PRO A 105 10.72 -0.88 -2.13
N SER A 106 10.25 -1.80 -1.29
CA SER A 106 8.83 -1.93 -0.93
C SER A 106 8.33 -0.69 -0.22
N TYR A 107 9.14 -0.15 0.69
CA TYR A 107 9.03 1.15 1.33
C TYR A 107 10.43 1.50 1.86
N ASN A 108 10.66 2.75 2.24
CA ASN A 108 11.85 3.13 3.01
C ASN A 108 11.53 4.05 4.21
N ILE A 109 10.28 4.50 4.31
CA ILE A 109 9.79 5.34 5.39
C ILE A 109 8.33 5.00 5.71
N VAL A 110 7.99 5.03 7.00
CA VAL A 110 6.62 4.94 7.51
C VAL A 110 6.26 6.30 8.09
N VAL A 111 5.24 6.94 7.54
CA VAL A 111 4.81 8.28 7.94
C VAL A 111 3.50 8.19 8.70
N PHE A 112 3.43 8.87 9.84
CA PHE A 112 2.27 8.96 10.70
C PHE A 112 1.73 10.38 10.62
N VAL A 113 0.47 10.52 10.20
CA VAL A 113 -0.21 11.80 10.07
C VAL A 113 -1.45 11.79 10.92
N VAL A 114 -1.55 12.73 11.86
CA VAL A 114 -2.80 13.00 12.57
C VAL A 114 -3.53 14.12 11.85
N SER A 115 -4.77 13.86 11.47
CA SER A 115 -5.62 14.79 10.71
C SER A 115 -7.04 14.85 11.30
N PRO A 116 -7.73 15.99 11.22
CA PRO A 116 -9.08 16.13 11.74
C PRO A 116 -10.14 15.35 10.92
N GLN A 117 -9.80 14.81 9.74
CA GLN A 117 -10.73 14.15 8.81
C GLN A 117 -10.10 12.89 8.18
N GLN A 118 -10.90 11.86 7.87
CA GLN A 118 -10.47 10.49 7.52
C GLN A 118 -9.67 10.33 6.20
N ASN A 119 -9.70 11.32 5.32
CA ASN A 119 -9.24 11.21 3.94
C ASN A 119 -8.03 12.11 3.65
N TYR A 120 -7.08 12.19 4.58
CA TYR A 120 -5.88 13.00 4.42
C TYR A 120 -5.13 12.66 3.11
N SER A 121 -4.72 13.69 2.36
CA SER A 121 -3.91 13.58 1.15
C SER A 121 -2.55 14.24 1.38
N TRP A 122 -1.47 13.47 1.25
CA TRP A 122 -0.12 14.00 1.32
C TRP A 122 0.19 14.86 0.09
N VAL A 123 0.86 15.99 0.30
CA VAL A 123 1.41 16.83 -0.75
C VAL A 123 2.83 17.22 -0.34
N ASN A 124 3.78 17.03 -1.24
CA ASN A 124 5.17 17.38 -1.00
C ASN A 124 5.34 18.91 -0.93
N ALA A 125 6.46 19.36 -0.36
CA ALA A 125 6.75 20.79 -0.22
C ALA A 125 6.81 21.53 -1.57
N ASP A 126 7.11 20.83 -2.67
CA ASP A 126 7.12 21.38 -4.03
C ASP A 126 5.70 21.42 -4.68
N GLY A 127 4.66 21.00 -3.94
CA GLY A 127 3.28 20.94 -4.42
C GLY A 127 2.93 19.66 -5.18
N SER A 128 3.90 18.76 -5.42
CA SER A 128 3.64 17.49 -6.09
C SER A 128 2.86 16.52 -5.20
N SER A 129 2.04 15.66 -5.82
CA SER A 129 1.33 14.58 -5.13
C SER A 129 2.06 13.25 -5.37
N PRO A 130 2.32 12.45 -4.33
CA PRO A 130 2.98 11.15 -4.49
C PRO A 130 2.14 10.20 -5.35
N GLN A 131 2.81 9.33 -6.10
CA GLN A 131 2.13 8.24 -6.80
C GLN A 131 1.45 7.31 -5.79
N GLY A 132 0.27 6.79 -6.11
CA GLY A 132 -0.48 5.89 -5.21
C GLY A 132 -1.18 6.58 -4.04
N MET A 133 -1.05 7.91 -3.88
CA MET A 133 -1.81 8.67 -2.90
C MET A 133 -3.19 9.03 -3.46
N PRO A 134 -4.31 8.75 -2.75
CA PRO A 134 -5.62 9.27 -3.13
C PRO A 134 -5.63 10.80 -3.08
N ALA A 135 -5.97 11.44 -4.20
CA ALA A 135 -6.05 12.89 -4.27
C ALA A 135 -7.35 13.37 -3.61
N THR A 136 -7.21 14.13 -2.51
CA THR A 136 -8.34 14.75 -1.81
C THR A 136 -8.06 16.23 -1.52
N SER A 137 -9.10 16.97 -1.14
CA SER A 137 -8.97 18.36 -0.66
C SER A 137 -8.48 18.45 0.79
N ASN A 138 -8.53 17.36 1.55
CA ASN A 138 -8.11 17.34 2.94
C ASN A 138 -6.59 17.18 3.05
N ARG A 139 -5.91 18.28 3.32
CA ARG A 139 -4.47 18.35 3.58
C ARG A 139 -4.17 18.83 5.00
N LEU A 140 -5.22 18.91 5.83
CA LEU A 140 -5.12 19.42 7.18
C LEU A 140 -4.49 18.36 8.08
N SER A 141 -3.52 18.78 8.88
CA SER A 141 -2.79 17.91 9.78
C SER A 141 -2.46 18.67 11.05
N ASN A 142 -2.48 17.95 12.16
CA ASN A 142 -2.12 18.47 13.48
C ASN A 142 -0.75 17.96 13.93
N LYS A 143 -0.33 16.79 13.41
CA LYS A 143 0.93 16.17 13.79
C LYS A 143 1.47 15.28 12.69
N PHE A 144 2.79 15.33 12.53
CA PHE A 144 3.57 14.41 11.71
C PHE A 144 4.60 13.70 12.58
N ASN A 145 4.83 12.43 12.27
CA ASN A 145 6.04 11.71 12.66
C ASN A 145 6.42 10.73 11.54
N ALA A 146 7.67 10.27 11.51
CA ALA A 146 8.11 9.27 10.56
C ALA A 146 9.26 8.42 11.08
N VAL A 147 9.21 7.13 10.76
CA VAL A 147 10.21 6.12 11.12
C VAL A 147 10.84 5.57 9.85
N ASN A 148 12.16 5.43 9.82
CA ASN A 148 12.83 4.89 8.64
C ASN A 148 12.75 3.36 8.65
N LYS A 149 12.80 2.75 7.47
CA LYS A 149 12.83 1.28 7.35
C LYS A 149 13.98 0.65 8.14
N SER A 150 15.15 1.29 8.21
CA SER A 150 16.28 0.81 9.01
C SER A 150 15.92 0.61 10.49
N ASP A 151 15.05 1.46 11.04
CA ASP A 151 14.62 1.39 12.43
C ASP A 151 13.62 0.25 12.63
N VAL A 152 12.73 0.04 11.65
CA VAL A 152 11.81 -1.10 11.60
C VAL A 152 12.60 -2.42 11.50
N ASP A 153 13.56 -2.49 10.58
CA ASP A 153 14.41 -3.65 10.37
C ASP A 153 15.24 -3.97 11.62
N SER A 154 15.78 -2.95 12.28
CA SER A 154 16.52 -3.10 13.55
C SER A 154 15.61 -3.62 14.67
N PHE A 155 14.37 -3.12 14.76
CA PHE A 155 13.39 -3.62 15.70
C PHE A 155 13.08 -5.11 15.44
N VAL A 156 12.75 -5.47 14.20
CA VAL A 156 12.45 -6.86 13.80
C VAL A 156 13.64 -7.78 14.07
N ALA A 157 14.87 -7.36 13.75
CA ALA A 157 16.07 -8.13 14.01
C ALA A 157 16.29 -8.40 15.52
N SER A 158 15.85 -7.47 16.39
CA SER A 158 16.06 -7.58 17.84
C SER A 158 14.90 -8.25 18.60
N LYS A 159 13.66 -8.16 18.11
CA LYS A 159 12.44 -8.62 18.81
C LYS A 159 11.63 -9.68 18.04
N GLY A 160 11.93 -9.90 16.76
CA GLY A 160 11.19 -10.78 15.87
C GLY A 160 10.01 -10.09 15.16
N GLU A 161 9.56 -10.68 14.06
CA GLU A 161 8.50 -10.13 13.19
C GLU A 161 7.12 -10.04 13.86
N GLN A 162 6.86 -10.89 14.85
CA GLN A 162 5.59 -10.97 15.57
C GLN A 162 5.49 -9.95 16.72
N ALA A 163 6.57 -9.23 17.03
CA ALA A 163 6.56 -8.21 18.07
C ALA A 163 5.81 -6.95 17.62
N VAL A 164 5.25 -6.22 18.58
CA VAL A 164 4.56 -4.95 18.34
C VAL A 164 5.55 -3.81 18.51
N MET A 165 5.84 -3.09 17.44
CA MET A 165 6.78 -1.96 17.45
C MET A 165 6.12 -0.72 18.06
N PRO A 166 6.66 -0.17 19.18
CA PRO A 166 6.13 1.05 19.76
C PRO A 166 6.63 2.28 18.99
N VAL A 167 5.73 3.22 18.70
CA VAL A 167 6.03 4.52 18.09
C VAL A 167 5.36 5.62 18.92
N ASN A 168 6.10 6.66 19.29
CA ASN A 168 5.56 7.79 20.03
C ASN A 168 5.29 8.96 19.08
N LEU A 169 4.08 9.54 19.12
CA LEU A 169 3.75 10.80 18.44
C LEU A 169 4.03 12.03 19.32
#